data_AF-A0A523MH03-F1
#
_entry.id   AF-A0A523MH03-F1
#
_cell.length_a   1.000
_cell.length_b   1.000
_cell.length_c   1.000
_cell.angle_alpha   90.00
_cell.angle_beta   90.00
_cell.angle_gamma   90.00
#
_symmetry.space_group_name_H-M   'P 1'
#
loop_
_entity.id
_entity.type
_entity.pdbx_description
1 polymer ?
#
loop_
_entity_poly.entity_id
_entity_poly.type
_entity_poly.pdbx_seq_one_letter_code
_entity_poly.pdbx_strand_id
1 'polypeptide(L)'
;LAEMRVSAACKEVTITLKHVGMLPANVMGHNWVLTTTVDYMPVAAAGQAAGPPSYMPAGDPRVIAASAIIGGGEETSVTFDLSGLEPGSDYTFFCTFPGHFVLMNGKFIIE
;
A
#
# COMPACT_ATOMS: atom_id res chain seq x y z
N LEU A 1 9.93 -0.08 -12.70
CA LEU A 1 8.82 -0.04 -11.72
C LEU A 1 8.31 1.37 -11.66
N ALA A 2 7.03 1.58 -11.34
CA ALA A 2 6.54 2.91 -11.01
C ALA A 2 7.24 3.40 -9.72
N GLU A 3 7.35 4.72 -9.54
CA GLU A 3 8.03 5.33 -8.40
C GLU A 3 7.14 6.40 -7.76
N MET A 4 7.19 6.49 -6.43
CA MET A 4 6.71 7.61 -5.63
C MET A 4 7.90 8.16 -4.86
N ARG A 5 8.18 9.46 -5.00
CA ARG A 5 9.30 10.14 -4.35
C ARG A 5 8.76 11.16 -3.36
N VAL A 6 9.27 11.14 -2.13
CA VAL A 6 8.83 12.03 -1.05
C VAL A 6 10.06 12.66 -0.41
N SER A 7 9.97 13.95 -0.08
CA SER A 7 11.10 14.64 0.53
C SER A 7 11.36 14.14 1.95
N ALA A 8 12.62 13.89 2.30
CA ALA A 8 13.06 13.61 3.66
C ALA A 8 12.82 14.78 4.64
N ALA A 9 12.53 15.98 4.12
CA ALA A 9 12.14 17.13 4.93
C ALA A 9 10.68 17.04 5.44
N CYS A 10 9.85 16.17 4.84
CA CYS A 10 8.48 15.95 5.29
C CYS A 10 8.47 15.10 6.56
N LYS A 11 7.74 15.55 7.59
CA LYS A 11 7.51 14.74 8.80
C LYS A 11 6.48 13.64 8.55
N GLU A 12 5.40 13.97 7.85
CA GLU A 12 4.33 13.07 7.51
C GLU A 12 4.03 13.16 6.02
N VAL A 13 3.47 12.08 5.46
CA VAL A 13 2.95 12.05 4.10
C VAL A 13 1.52 11.53 4.13
N THR A 14 0.68 12.08 3.25
CA THR A 14 -0.67 11.59 3.00
C THR A 14 -0.75 11.04 1.60
N ILE A 15 -1.15 9.78 1.47
CA ILE A 15 -1.47 9.16 0.19
C ILE A 15 -2.98 9.15 0.02
N THR A 16 -3.46 9.74 -1.07
CA THR A 16 -4.86 9.66 -1.50
C THR A 16 -4.97 8.65 -2.64
N LEU A 17 -5.74 7.59 -2.43
CA LEU A 17 -6.02 6.58 -3.44
C LEU A 17 -7.46 6.78 -3.94
N LYS A 18 -7.60 6.94 -5.25
CA LYS A 18 -8.89 7.08 -5.93
C LYS A 18 -9.07 5.97 -6.95
N HIS A 19 -10.19 5.25 -6.87
CA HIS A 19 -10.52 4.22 -7.85
C HIS A 19 -11.51 4.79 -8.88
N VAL A 20 -11.02 5.19 -10.05
CA VAL A 20 -11.83 5.84 -11.10
C VAL A 20 -12.70 4.91 -11.95
N GLY A 21 -12.58 3.60 -11.79
CA GLY A 21 -13.44 2.60 -12.44
C GLY A 21 -14.83 2.46 -11.81
N MET A 22 -15.56 1.41 -12.21
CA MET A 22 -16.97 1.20 -11.82
C MET A 22 -17.23 -0.13 -11.09
N LEU A 23 -16.25 -1.02 -11.01
CA LEU A 23 -16.42 -2.34 -10.40
C LEU A 23 -16.36 -2.25 -8.87
N PRO A 24 -17.20 -3.00 -8.14
CA PRO A 24 -17.22 -2.94 -6.67
C PRO A 24 -15.95 -3.55 -6.04
N ALA A 25 -15.68 -3.17 -4.80
CA ALA A 25 -14.46 -3.52 -4.06
C ALA A 25 -14.23 -5.04 -3.87
N ASN A 26 -15.29 -5.84 -3.82
CA ASN A 26 -15.17 -7.30 -3.73
C ASN A 26 -14.81 -7.98 -5.07
N VAL A 27 -14.85 -7.25 -6.18
CA VAL A 27 -14.51 -7.73 -7.53
C VAL A 27 -13.20 -7.13 -8.02
N MET A 28 -13.00 -5.82 -7.83
CA MET A 28 -11.81 -5.08 -8.26
C MET A 28 -11.35 -4.11 -7.16
N GLY A 29 -11.17 -4.65 -5.96
CA GLY A 29 -10.73 -3.86 -4.82
C GLY A 29 -9.28 -3.43 -4.95
N HIS A 30 -8.99 -2.20 -4.54
CA HIS A 30 -7.64 -1.68 -4.47
C HIS A 30 -7.38 -1.05 -3.11
N ASN A 31 -6.22 -1.34 -2.54
CA ASN A 31 -5.64 -0.57 -1.45
C ASN A 31 -4.23 -0.14 -1.85
N TRP A 32 -3.65 0.71 -1.01
CA TRP A 32 -2.25 1.09 -1.08
C TRP A 32 -1.60 0.68 0.23
N VAL A 33 -0.50 -0.07 0.14
CA VAL A 33 0.20 -0.66 1.29
C VAL A 33 1.68 -0.41 1.12
N LEU A 34 2.37 -0.03 2.20
CA LEU A 34 3.81 0.20 2.23
C LEU A 34 4.50 -0.79 3.17
N THR A 35 5.58 -1.41 2.68
CA THR A 35 6.48 -2.24 3.48
C THR A 35 7.93 -1.97 3.09
N THR A 36 8.88 -2.56 3.82
CA THR A 36 10.21 -2.79 3.25
C THR A 36 10.11 -3.68 2.01
N THR A 37 11.05 -3.57 1.10
CA THR A 37 11.03 -4.37 -0.15
C THR A 37 11.20 -5.87 0.12
N VAL A 38 11.90 -6.26 1.18
CA VAL A 38 12.04 -7.69 1.56
C VAL A 38 10.73 -8.28 2.11
N ASP A 39 9.90 -7.45 2.75
CA ASP A 39 8.64 -7.87 3.35
C ASP A 39 7.45 -7.83 2.37
N TYR A 40 7.61 -7.15 1.24
CA TYR A 40 6.55 -6.95 0.25
C TYR A 40 5.85 -8.26 -0.16
N MET A 41 6.60 -9.24 -0.66
CA MET A 41 6.03 -10.50 -1.14
C MET A 41 5.42 -11.34 0.00
N PRO A 42 6.08 -11.52 1.17
CA PRO A 42 5.47 -12.18 2.33
C PRO A 42 4.16 -11.53 2.81
N VAL A 43 4.11 -10.20 2.88
CA VAL A 43 2.91 -9.46 3.32
C VAL A 43 1.80 -9.56 2.28
N ALA A 44 2.12 -9.47 0.98
CA ALA A 44 1.15 -9.65 -0.09
C ALA A 44 0.49 -11.04 -0.05
N ALA A 45 1.29 -12.10 0.13
CA ALA A 45 0.77 -13.46 0.27
C ALA A 45 -0.10 -13.64 1.52
N ALA A 46 0.30 -13.06 2.65
CA ALA A 46 -0.49 -13.07 3.88
C ALA A 46 -1.80 -12.30 3.73
N GLY A 47 -1.79 -11.14 3.05
CA GLY A 47 -2.97 -10.33 2.78
C GLY A 47 -4.00 -11.05 1.91
N GLN A 48 -3.52 -11.72 0.86
CA GLN A 48 -4.36 -12.59 0.04
C GLN A 48 -5.01 -13.71 0.87
N ALA A 49 -4.26 -14.34 1.78
CA ALA A 49 -4.79 -15.39 2.65
C ALA A 49 -5.77 -14.88 3.72
N ALA A 50 -5.60 -13.65 4.20
CA ALA A 50 -6.48 -13.03 5.18
C ALA A 50 -7.89 -12.77 4.63
N GLY A 51 -7.99 -12.45 3.33
CA GLY A 51 -9.28 -12.26 2.66
C GLY A 51 -10.02 -10.99 3.09
N PRO A 52 -11.31 -10.85 2.73
CA PRO A 52 -12.08 -9.65 3.00
C PRO A 52 -12.33 -9.42 4.50
N PRO A 53 -12.59 -8.17 4.92
CA PRO A 53 -12.76 -6.99 4.06
C PRO A 53 -11.47 -6.25 3.73
N SER A 54 -10.39 -6.48 4.48
CA SER A 54 -9.14 -5.69 4.37
C SER A 54 -8.12 -6.27 3.41
N TYR A 55 -8.19 -7.58 3.13
CA TYR A 55 -7.14 -8.33 2.42
C TYR A 55 -5.76 -8.07 3.04
N MET A 56 -5.70 -8.07 4.37
CA MET A 56 -4.51 -7.73 5.14
C MET A 56 -4.45 -8.56 6.44
N PRO A 57 -3.30 -9.14 6.82
CA PRO A 57 -3.11 -9.69 8.16
C PRO A 57 -3.27 -8.60 9.22
N ALA A 58 -4.16 -8.83 10.19
CA ALA A 58 -4.41 -7.87 11.25
C ALA A 58 -3.18 -7.66 12.13
N GLY A 59 -2.74 -6.41 12.27
CA GLY A 59 -1.62 -6.04 13.15
C GLY A 59 -0.25 -6.53 12.72
N ASP A 60 -0.06 -6.84 11.42
CA ASP A 60 1.25 -7.26 10.91
C ASP A 60 2.28 -6.12 11.03
N PRO A 61 3.33 -6.28 11.85
CA PRO A 61 4.29 -5.20 12.11
C PRO A 61 5.16 -4.85 10.90
N ARG A 62 5.12 -5.66 9.83
CA ARG A 62 5.82 -5.37 8.57
C ARG A 62 5.11 -4.32 7.73
N VAL A 63 3.82 -4.09 7.98
CA VAL A 63 3.02 -3.05 7.30
C VAL A 63 3.32 -1.71 7.95
N ILE A 64 3.97 -0.83 7.19
CA ILE A 64 4.33 0.53 7.63
C ILE A 64 3.09 1.43 7.59
N ALA A 65 2.35 1.36 6.49
CA ALA A 65 1.12 2.10 6.28
C ALA A 65 0.22 1.34 5.31
N ALA A 66 -1.09 1.48 5.47
CA ALA A 66 -2.07 0.90 4.56
C ALA A 66 -3.34 1.75 4.51
N SER A 67 -3.90 1.90 3.32
CA SER A 67 -5.26 2.41 3.13
C SER A 67 -6.31 1.31 3.30
N ALA A 68 -7.58 1.70 3.41
CA ALA A 68 -8.68 0.78 3.22
C ALA A 68 -8.71 0.24 1.76
N ILE A 69 -9.40 -0.89 1.57
CA ILE A 69 -9.76 -1.38 0.25
C ILE A 69 -10.94 -0.56 -0.27
N ILE A 70 -10.81 -0.03 -1.47
CA ILE A 70 -11.84 0.74 -2.16
C ILE A 70 -12.20 0.11 -3.52
N GLY A 71 -13.44 0.31 -3.95
CA GLY A 71 -13.96 -0.05 -5.26
C GLY A 71 -14.26 1.18 -6.12
N GLY A 72 -14.89 0.95 -7.26
CA GLY A 72 -15.21 1.96 -8.26
C GLY A 72 -15.98 3.17 -7.72
N GLY A 73 -15.45 4.36 -8.01
CA GLY A 73 -16.02 5.64 -7.60
C GLY A 73 -15.61 6.11 -6.21
N GLU A 74 -14.96 5.24 -5.42
CA GLU A 74 -14.55 5.54 -4.06
C GLU A 74 -13.15 6.18 -4.00
N GLU A 75 -12.87 6.79 -2.86
CA GLU A 75 -11.59 7.40 -2.50
C GLU A 75 -11.29 7.11 -1.03
N THR A 76 -10.02 6.89 -0.71
CA THR A 76 -9.53 6.76 0.67
C THR A 76 -8.19 7.48 0.79
N SER A 77 -7.78 7.77 2.02
CA SER A 77 -6.44 8.24 2.32
C SER A 77 -5.79 7.46 3.45
N VAL A 78 -4.46 7.52 3.50
CA VAL A 78 -3.66 7.10 4.65
C VAL A 78 -2.58 8.16 4.90
N THR A 79 -2.46 8.59 6.15
CA THR A 79 -1.41 9.51 6.60
C THR A 79 -0.48 8.75 7.54
N PHE A 80 0.82 8.88 7.34
CA PHE A 80 1.82 8.23 8.20
C PHE A 80 3.07 9.09 8.35
N ASP A 81 3.74 8.89 9.47
CA ASP A 81 4.97 9.58 9.84
C ASP A 81 6.19 8.92 9.18
N LEU A 82 7.10 9.76 8.67
CA LEU A 82 8.31 9.34 7.97
C LEU A 82 9.54 9.27 8.89
N SER A 83 9.47 9.79 10.12
CA SER A 83 10.62 9.88 11.03
C SER A 83 11.16 8.52 11.48
N GLY A 84 10.34 7.46 11.38
CA GLY A 84 10.76 6.08 11.60
C GLY A 84 11.30 5.37 10.35
N LEU A 85 11.38 6.08 9.21
CA LEU A 85 11.84 5.54 7.94
C LEU A 85 13.19 6.15 7.55
N GLU A 86 14.03 5.33 6.94
CA GLU A 86 15.41 5.68 6.62
C GLU A 86 15.51 6.10 5.14
N PRO A 87 15.91 7.36 4.84
CA PRO A 87 16.19 7.79 3.48
C PRO A 87 17.18 6.86 2.77
N GLY A 88 16.93 6.58 1.49
CA GLY A 88 17.73 5.64 0.70
C GLY A 88 17.50 4.15 1.01
N SER A 89 16.64 3.78 1.97
CA SER A 89 16.20 2.39 2.13
C SER A 89 15.20 1.97 1.06
N ASP A 90 15.18 0.67 0.76
CA ASP A 90 14.30 0.10 -0.27
C ASP A 90 12.90 -0.18 0.27
N TYR A 91 11.93 0.68 -0.03
CA TYR A 91 10.52 0.47 0.27
C TYR A 91 9.71 0.17 -1.00
N THR A 92 8.69 -0.67 -0.85
CA THR A 92 7.76 -1.03 -1.93
C THR A 92 6.34 -0.71 -1.51
N PHE A 93 5.62 0.01 -2.37
CA PHE A 93 4.18 0.17 -2.26
C PHE A 93 3.46 -0.79 -3.20
N PHE A 94 2.30 -1.30 -2.79
CA PHE A 94 1.57 -2.31 -3.55
C PHE A 94 0.09 -2.44 -3.12
N CYS A 95 -0.66 -3.23 -3.88
CA CYS A 95 -2.04 -3.63 -3.57
C CYS A 95 -2.08 -5.09 -3.10
N THR A 96 -2.71 -5.37 -1.96
CA THR A 96 -2.81 -6.75 -1.40
C THR A 96 -4.04 -7.53 -1.85
N PHE A 97 -4.94 -6.92 -2.63
CA PHE A 97 -6.05 -7.66 -3.21
C PHE A 97 -5.53 -8.86 -4.01
N PRO A 98 -6.15 -10.05 -3.90
CA PRO A 98 -5.61 -11.30 -4.44
C PRO A 98 -5.08 -11.17 -5.88
N GLY A 99 -3.79 -11.49 -6.05
CA GLY A 99 -3.08 -11.43 -7.34
C GLY A 99 -2.67 -10.04 -7.84
N HIS A 100 -3.20 -8.93 -7.30
CA HIS A 100 -2.93 -7.59 -7.82
C HIS A 100 -1.47 -7.15 -7.60
N PHE A 101 -0.85 -7.55 -6.48
CA PHE A 101 0.52 -7.18 -6.14
C PHE A 101 1.50 -7.47 -7.29
N VAL A 102 1.31 -8.54 -8.08
CA VAL A 102 2.17 -8.89 -9.22
C VAL A 102 2.37 -7.74 -10.21
N LEU A 103 1.33 -6.93 -10.45
CA LEU A 103 1.35 -5.81 -11.39
C LEU A 103 1.25 -4.45 -10.70
N MET A 104 0.49 -4.36 -9.61
CA MET A 104 0.22 -3.14 -8.87
C MET A 104 1.22 -2.99 -7.72
N ASN A 105 2.46 -2.70 -8.09
CA ASN A 105 3.54 -2.38 -7.16
C ASN A 105 4.48 -1.30 -7.72
N GLY A 106 5.22 -0.65 -6.84
CA GLY A 106 6.22 0.35 -7.20
C GLY A 106 7.15 0.68 -6.03
N LYS A 107 8.21 1.45 -6.32
CA LYS A 107 9.17 1.89 -5.31
C LYS A 107 8.66 3.14 -4.60
N PHE A 108 8.80 3.16 -3.27
CA PHE A 108 8.60 4.36 -2.46
C PHE A 108 9.98 4.87 -2.01
N ILE A 109 10.36 6.05 -2.47
CA ILE A 109 11.71 6.61 -2.30
C ILE A 109 11.58 7.86 -1.41
N ILE A 110 12.41 7.91 -0.36
CA ILE A 110 12.54 9.08 0.51
C ILE A 110 13.88 9.74 0.16
N GLU A 111 13.84 11.00 -0.28
CA GLU A 111 15.01 11.76 -0.80
C GLU A 111 15.12 13.20 -0.28
#